data_AF-A0A8J4F0W6-F1
#
_entry.id   AF-A0A8J4F0W6-F1
#
_cell.length_a   1.000
_cell.length_b   1.000
_cell.length_c   1.000
_cell.angle_alpha   90.00
_cell.angle_beta   90.00
_cell.angle_gamma   90.00
#
_symmetry.space_group_name_H-M   'P 1'
#
loop_
_entity.id
_entity.type
_entity.pdbx_description
1 polymer ?
#
loop_
_entity_poly.entity_id
_entity_poly.type
_entity_poly.pdbx_seq_one_letter_code
_entity_poly.pdbx_strand_id
1 'polypeptide(L)'
;MSPHLTAFLQRHAGRLVADLALSADGGQPAADRGGISLGLRGVVSLQLDVVTADTDMHSGMKGGSSANSNHVLAALLAGMRDPRTQAVTVEGFYDDVARITDLDRRDMEMYDFNPEKEAAELGLLGHVGEEGYSILEQRWLRPTLEVVGMAGGFTGEGIKTVIPRSAMAKISCRLAPRQTPQDILKKVCCTVHLPNE
;
A
#
# COMPACT_ATOMS: atom_id res chain seq x y z
N MET A 1 -3.93 15.97 0.24
CA MET A 1 -3.49 17.26 -0.35
C MET A 1 -4.70 18.20 -0.32
N SER A 2 -4.53 19.50 -0.03
CA SER A 2 -5.67 20.42 -0.04
C SER A 2 -6.34 20.41 -1.42
N PRO A 3 -7.66 20.19 -1.52
CA PRO A 3 -8.36 20.15 -2.81
C PRO A 3 -8.28 21.49 -3.56
N HIS A 4 -7.85 22.56 -2.90
CA HIS A 4 -7.75 23.90 -3.46
C HIS A 4 -6.33 24.30 -3.87
N LEU A 5 -5.30 23.55 -3.47
CA LEU A 5 -3.91 23.94 -3.70
C LEU A 5 -3.60 24.02 -5.20
N THR A 6 -4.01 23.03 -5.99
CA THR A 6 -3.78 23.03 -7.44
C THR A 6 -4.41 24.24 -8.12
N ALA A 7 -5.67 24.55 -7.80
CA ALA A 7 -6.35 25.72 -8.34
C ALA A 7 -5.68 27.04 -7.92
N PHE A 8 -5.21 27.12 -6.67
CA PHE A 8 -4.47 28.28 -6.17
C PHE A 8 -3.15 28.48 -6.93
N LEU A 9 -2.36 27.42 -7.08
CA LEU A 9 -1.08 27.47 -7.80
C LEU A 9 -1.28 27.89 -9.25
N GLN A 10 -2.29 27.35 -9.94
CA GLN A 10 -2.62 27.74 -11.32
C GLN A 10 -3.03 29.21 -11.41
N ARG A 11 -3.88 29.68 -10.49
CA ARG A 11 -4.34 31.07 -10.46
C ARG A 11 -3.23 32.08 -10.19
N HIS A 12 -2.22 31.69 -9.40
CA HIS A 12 -1.15 32.58 -8.97
C HIS A 12 0.21 32.26 -9.58
N ALA A 13 0.26 31.43 -10.63
CA ALA A 13 1.51 30.95 -11.24
C ALA A 13 2.50 32.08 -11.56
N GLY A 14 2.03 33.21 -12.11
CA GLY A 14 2.89 34.36 -12.42
C GLY A 14 3.53 35.04 -11.21
N ARG A 15 2.95 34.90 -10.01
CA ARG A 15 3.52 35.41 -8.74
C ARG A 15 4.45 34.40 -8.05
N LEU A 16 4.43 33.15 -8.49
CA LEU A 16 5.14 32.03 -7.88
C LEU A 16 6.36 31.61 -8.71
N VAL A 17 6.77 32.44 -9.67
CA VAL A 17 8.01 32.23 -10.43
C VAL A 17 9.19 32.31 -9.46
N ALA A 18 9.98 31.25 -9.41
CA ALA A 18 11.16 31.12 -8.56
C ALA A 18 12.16 30.18 -9.20
N ASP A 19 13.45 30.37 -8.90
CA ASP A 19 14.53 29.48 -9.34
C ASP A 19 14.57 28.17 -8.54
N LEU A 20 14.03 28.18 -7.32
CA LEU A 20 14.02 27.05 -6.39
C LEU A 20 12.77 27.05 -5.50
N ALA A 21 12.20 25.87 -5.28
CA ALA A 21 11.17 25.63 -4.28
C ALA A 21 11.70 24.67 -3.21
N LEU A 22 11.66 25.09 -1.95
CA LEU A 22 12.06 24.28 -0.80
C LEU A 22 10.84 23.92 0.03
N SER A 23 10.70 22.63 0.36
CA SER A 23 9.72 22.14 1.32
C SER A 23 10.44 21.69 2.59
N ALA A 24 10.01 22.21 3.74
CA ALA A 24 10.51 21.82 5.06
C ALA A 24 9.67 20.71 5.73
N ASP A 25 8.82 20.02 4.95
CA ASP A 25 7.95 18.93 5.41
C ASP A 25 8.62 17.54 5.26
N GLY A 26 9.95 17.50 5.28
CA GLY A 26 10.76 16.29 5.18
C GLY A 26 11.29 15.84 6.55
N GLY A 27 11.70 14.57 6.63
CA GLY A 27 12.38 14.03 7.81
C GLY A 27 13.90 14.26 7.79
N GLN A 28 14.53 14.22 8.96
CA GLN A 28 15.99 14.18 9.09
C GLN A 28 16.46 12.75 9.43
N PRO A 29 17.52 12.23 8.80
CA PRO A 29 18.05 10.89 9.07
C PRO A 29 18.53 10.70 10.52
N ALA A 30 19.11 11.73 11.14
CA ALA A 30 19.58 11.72 12.53
C ALA A 30 19.63 13.15 13.08
N ALA A 31 19.81 13.30 14.40
CA ALA A 31 19.87 14.62 15.05
C ALA A 31 21.08 15.47 14.62
N ASP A 32 22.18 14.82 14.24
CA ASP A 32 23.44 15.42 13.78
C ASP A 32 23.63 15.36 12.27
N ARG A 33 22.66 14.78 11.54
CA ARG A 33 22.74 14.58 10.09
C ARG A 33 21.48 15.07 9.39
N GLY A 34 21.62 16.16 8.64
CA GLY A 34 20.57 16.66 7.75
C GLY A 34 20.36 15.74 6.54
N GLY A 35 19.17 15.84 5.92
CA GLY A 35 18.83 15.11 4.71
C GLY A 35 18.14 16.01 3.69
N ILE A 36 18.40 15.76 2.41
CA ILE A 36 17.68 16.40 1.30
C ILE A 36 16.90 15.29 0.60
N SER A 37 15.57 15.39 0.63
CA SER A 37 14.70 14.49 -0.12
C SER A 37 14.56 15.00 -1.55
N LEU A 38 14.93 14.18 -2.53
CA LEU A 38 14.82 14.51 -3.96
C LEU A 38 13.44 14.16 -4.55
N GLY A 39 12.61 13.43 -3.80
CA GLY A 39 11.28 13.04 -4.23
C GLY A 39 10.47 12.38 -3.12
N LEU A 40 9.18 12.24 -3.37
CA LEU A 40 8.22 11.53 -2.51
C LEU A 40 7.41 10.56 -3.37
N ARG A 41 7.06 9.41 -2.81
CA ARG A 41 6.13 8.49 -3.46
C ARG A 41 4.73 9.09 -3.49
N GLY A 42 4.00 8.82 -4.57
CA GLY A 42 2.57 9.09 -4.63
C GLY A 42 1.79 8.17 -3.70
N VAL A 43 0.49 8.42 -3.57
CA VAL A 43 -0.42 7.54 -2.82
C VAL A 43 -1.78 7.48 -3.49
N VAL A 44 -2.37 6.29 -3.51
CA VAL A 44 -3.79 6.06 -3.77
C VAL A 44 -4.32 5.12 -2.70
N SER A 45 -5.55 5.32 -2.26
CA SER A 45 -6.18 4.48 -1.24
C SER A 45 -7.57 4.09 -1.70
N LEU A 46 -7.97 2.87 -1.36
CA LEU A 46 -9.28 2.32 -1.71
C LEU A 46 -9.85 1.49 -0.57
N GLN A 47 -11.15 1.28 -0.61
CA GLN A 47 -11.85 0.31 0.21
C GLN A 47 -12.37 -0.81 -0.69
N LEU A 48 -12.17 -2.05 -0.26
CA LEU A 48 -12.79 -3.23 -0.86
C LEU A 48 -13.90 -3.70 0.08
N ASP A 49 -15.11 -3.83 -0.45
CA ASP A 49 -16.25 -4.38 0.27
C ASP A 49 -16.65 -5.71 -0.38
N VAL A 50 -16.65 -6.78 0.43
CA VAL A 50 -17.06 -8.11 0.02
C VAL A 50 -18.43 -8.38 0.64
N VAL A 51 -19.41 -8.70 -0.20
CA VAL A 51 -20.76 -9.08 0.21
C VAL A 51 -21.07 -10.46 -0.37
N THR A 52 -21.39 -11.43 0.49
CA THR A 52 -21.66 -12.82 0.09
C THR A 52 -23.09 -13.28 0.33
N ALA A 53 -23.88 -12.52 1.10
CA ALA A 53 -25.27 -12.84 1.42
C ALA A 53 -26.08 -11.59 1.76
N ASP A 54 -27.40 -11.74 1.88
CA ASP A 54 -28.29 -10.65 2.32
C ASP A 54 -28.36 -10.50 3.85
N THR A 55 -28.04 -11.55 4.59
CA THR A 55 -28.05 -11.52 6.06
C THR A 55 -26.95 -12.39 6.63
N ASP A 56 -26.57 -12.09 7.87
CA ASP A 56 -25.74 -13.00 8.66
C ASP A 56 -26.44 -14.35 8.84
N MET A 57 -25.65 -15.42 8.94
CA MET A 57 -26.16 -16.80 9.01
C MET A 57 -25.59 -17.56 10.20
N HIS A 58 -26.34 -18.52 10.73
CA HIS A 58 -25.88 -19.41 11.80
C HIS A 58 -24.77 -20.35 11.29
N SER A 59 -23.56 -20.26 11.86
CA SER A 59 -22.40 -20.98 11.34
C SER A 59 -22.54 -22.50 11.44
N GLY A 60 -23.24 -23.03 12.45
CA GLY A 60 -23.51 -24.46 12.54
C GLY A 60 -24.51 -25.00 11.49
N MET A 61 -25.40 -24.15 10.96
CA MET A 61 -26.43 -24.59 10.01
C MET A 61 -25.99 -24.37 8.56
N LYS A 62 -25.19 -23.34 8.32
CA LYS A 62 -24.78 -22.87 6.99
C LYS A 62 -23.27 -23.00 6.74
N GLY A 63 -22.51 -23.40 7.75
CA GLY A 63 -21.07 -23.65 7.65
C GLY A 63 -20.75 -24.67 6.57
N GLY A 64 -19.68 -24.41 5.81
CA GLY A 64 -19.23 -25.26 4.71
C GLY A 64 -20.06 -25.17 3.43
N SER A 65 -21.29 -24.63 3.47
CA SER A 65 -22.17 -24.53 2.30
C SER A 65 -22.46 -23.09 1.85
N SER A 66 -22.30 -22.10 2.74
CA SER A 66 -22.49 -20.68 2.43
C SER A 66 -21.16 -19.93 2.39
N ALA A 67 -20.99 -19.05 1.41
CA ALA A 67 -19.79 -18.25 1.26
C ALA A 67 -19.62 -17.31 2.46
N ASN A 68 -18.52 -17.47 3.20
CA ASN A 68 -18.17 -16.62 4.31
C ASN A 68 -17.39 -15.40 3.79
N SER A 69 -17.94 -14.21 3.94
CA SER A 69 -17.31 -12.97 3.47
C SER A 69 -15.89 -12.74 4.02
N ASN A 70 -15.61 -13.16 5.27
CA ASN A 70 -14.26 -13.08 5.84
C ASN A 70 -13.28 -14.02 5.10
N HIS A 71 -13.71 -15.23 4.75
CA HIS A 71 -12.84 -16.16 4.01
C HIS A 71 -12.59 -15.67 2.59
N VAL A 72 -13.63 -15.14 1.92
CA VAL A 72 -13.51 -14.58 0.57
C VAL A 72 -12.57 -13.38 0.58
N LEU A 73 -12.74 -12.44 1.51
CA LEU A 73 -11.85 -11.29 1.64
C LEU A 73 -10.40 -11.72 1.92
N ALA A 74 -10.19 -12.66 2.85
CA ALA A 74 -8.85 -13.15 3.17
C ALA A 74 -8.17 -13.80 1.95
N ALA A 75 -8.90 -14.59 1.17
CA ALA A 75 -8.38 -15.19 -0.05
C ALA A 75 -8.02 -14.16 -1.12
N LEU A 76 -8.88 -13.15 -1.33
CA LEU A 76 -8.60 -12.05 -2.26
C LEU A 76 -7.34 -11.28 -1.87
N LEU A 77 -7.22 -10.88 -0.60
CA LEU A 77 -6.08 -10.12 -0.12
C LEU A 77 -4.77 -10.94 -0.16
N ALA A 78 -4.83 -12.22 0.23
CA ALA A 78 -3.68 -13.11 0.10
C ALA A 78 -3.26 -13.29 -1.36
N GLY A 79 -4.22 -13.33 -2.28
CA GLY A 79 -3.97 -13.43 -3.72
C GLY A 79 -3.33 -12.19 -4.33
N MET A 80 -3.33 -11.03 -3.65
CA MET A 80 -2.69 -9.78 -4.11
C MET A 80 -1.19 -9.69 -3.81
N ARG A 81 -0.62 -10.71 -3.16
CA ARG A 81 0.80 -10.79 -2.88
C ARG A 81 1.32 -12.19 -3.12
N ASP A 82 2.42 -12.29 -3.86
CA ASP A 82 3.05 -13.57 -4.12
C ASP A 82 3.66 -14.12 -2.83
N PRO A 83 3.35 -15.35 -2.41
CA PRO A 83 3.78 -15.87 -1.12
C PRO A 83 5.29 -16.13 -1.05
N ARG A 84 5.99 -16.23 -2.19
CA ARG A 84 7.43 -16.50 -2.25
C ARG A 84 8.23 -15.22 -2.42
N THR A 85 7.91 -14.47 -3.45
CA THR A 85 8.64 -13.25 -3.83
C THR A 85 8.14 -12.03 -3.09
N GLN A 86 6.98 -12.09 -2.41
CA GLN A 86 6.29 -10.95 -1.79
C GLN A 86 5.93 -9.82 -2.77
N ALA A 87 6.07 -10.01 -4.08
CA ALA A 87 5.67 -9.04 -5.09
C ALA A 87 4.14 -8.89 -5.12
N VAL A 88 3.68 -7.70 -5.50
CA VAL A 88 2.25 -7.46 -5.74
C VAL A 88 1.85 -8.18 -7.04
N THR A 89 0.79 -8.97 -6.99
CA THR A 89 0.36 -9.84 -8.11
C THR A 89 -0.72 -9.22 -8.99
N VAL A 90 -1.13 -7.98 -8.69
CA VAL A 90 -2.07 -7.22 -9.52
C VAL A 90 -1.52 -7.10 -10.94
N GLU A 91 -2.32 -7.46 -11.94
CA GLU A 91 -1.89 -7.43 -13.33
C GLU A 91 -1.50 -6.01 -13.77
N GLY A 92 -0.35 -5.89 -14.43
CA GLY A 92 0.20 -4.61 -14.89
C GLY A 92 0.65 -3.66 -13.78
N PHE A 93 0.70 -4.10 -12.52
CA PHE A 93 1.06 -3.23 -11.38
C PHE A 93 2.43 -2.56 -11.55
N TYR A 94 3.37 -3.25 -12.21
CA TYR A 94 4.74 -2.80 -12.36
C TYR A 94 5.08 -2.19 -13.74
N ASP A 95 4.13 -2.12 -14.68
CA ASP A 95 4.41 -1.75 -16.09
C ASP A 95 5.11 -0.40 -16.26
N ASP A 96 4.71 0.60 -15.46
CA ASP A 96 5.23 1.96 -15.54
C ASP A 96 6.37 2.23 -14.54
N VAL A 97 6.77 1.22 -13.75
CA VAL A 97 7.77 1.39 -12.70
C VAL A 97 9.15 1.51 -13.33
N ALA A 98 9.76 2.68 -13.16
CA ALA A 98 11.10 2.92 -13.65
C ALA A 98 12.13 1.96 -13.03
N ARG A 99 13.12 1.56 -13.83
CA ARG A 99 14.26 0.77 -13.35
C ARG A 99 15.09 1.60 -12.39
N ILE A 100 15.51 0.97 -11.28
CA ILE A 100 16.45 1.53 -10.32
C ILE A 100 17.85 1.59 -10.96
N THR A 101 18.44 2.78 -10.93
CA THR A 101 19.75 3.07 -11.54
C THR A 101 20.89 2.89 -10.53
N ASP A 102 22.13 2.83 -11.04
CA ASP A 102 23.31 2.78 -10.17
C ASP A 102 23.54 4.11 -9.41
N LEU A 103 23.02 5.22 -9.95
CA LEU A 103 23.02 6.49 -9.22
C LEU A 103 22.09 6.41 -8.01
N ASP A 104 20.88 5.89 -8.19
CA ASP A 104 19.92 5.72 -7.08
C ASP A 104 20.53 4.89 -5.95
N ARG A 105 21.21 3.79 -6.28
CA ARG A 105 21.84 2.91 -5.28
C ARG A 105 22.96 3.61 -4.53
N ARG A 106 23.84 4.35 -5.23
CA ARG A 106 24.89 5.14 -4.59
C ARG A 106 24.30 6.20 -3.66
N ASP A 107 23.20 6.84 -4.05
CA ASP A 107 22.52 7.82 -3.20
C ASP A 107 21.91 7.16 -1.95
N MET A 108 21.39 5.94 -2.06
CA MET A 108 20.89 5.17 -0.92
C MET A 108 21.99 4.74 0.05
N GLU A 109 23.16 4.35 -0.46
CA GLU A 109 24.32 3.95 0.35
C GLU A 109 24.78 5.08 1.28
N MET A 110 24.63 6.35 0.86
CA MET A 110 24.96 7.51 1.69
C MET A 110 24.07 7.65 2.95
N TYR A 111 22.91 7.01 2.98
CA TYR A 111 21.99 7.08 4.12
C TYR A 111 22.47 6.25 5.32
N ASP A 112 23.44 5.34 5.15
CA ASP A 112 23.98 4.47 6.21
C ASP A 112 22.87 3.75 7.01
N PHE A 113 21.96 3.10 6.29
CA PHE A 113 20.84 2.39 6.90
C PHE A 113 21.30 1.07 7.53
N ASN A 114 21.01 0.89 8.81
CA ASN A 114 21.26 -0.37 9.51
C ASN A 114 19.93 -1.13 9.75
N PRO A 115 19.65 -2.19 8.99
CA PRO A 115 18.39 -2.94 9.11
C PRO A 115 18.26 -3.69 10.42
N GLU A 116 19.36 -4.20 10.99
CA GLU A 116 19.35 -4.95 12.25
C GLU A 116 19.05 -4.02 13.43
N LYS A 117 19.66 -2.84 13.44
CA LYS A 117 19.41 -1.80 14.43
C LYS A 117 17.94 -1.37 14.41
N GLU A 118 17.41 -1.06 13.23
CA GLU A 118 16.00 -0.65 13.11
C GLU A 118 15.05 -1.79 13.52
N ALA A 119 15.35 -3.04 13.15
CA ALA A 119 14.55 -4.19 13.57
C ALA A 119 14.52 -4.35 15.10
N ALA A 120 15.66 -4.15 15.77
CA ALA A 120 15.74 -4.19 17.22
C ALA A 120 14.97 -3.03 17.87
N GLU A 121 15.10 -1.81 17.34
CA GLU A 121 14.41 -0.61 17.86
C GLU A 121 12.89 -0.70 17.73
N LEU A 122 12.39 -1.26 16.62
CA LEU A 122 10.97 -1.41 16.35
C LEU A 122 10.37 -2.74 16.83
N GLY A 123 11.20 -3.67 17.31
CA GLY A 123 10.76 -5.01 17.72
C GLY A 123 10.24 -5.86 16.55
N LEU A 124 10.82 -5.70 15.36
CA LEU A 124 10.42 -6.46 14.18
C LEU A 124 10.87 -7.92 14.30
N LEU A 125 10.01 -8.85 13.90
CA LEU A 125 10.40 -10.26 13.71
C LEU A 125 11.42 -10.42 12.56
N GLY A 126 11.44 -9.47 11.65
CA GLY A 126 12.33 -9.40 10.50
C GLY A 126 11.79 -8.42 9.49
N HIS A 127 12.66 -7.96 8.59
CA HIS A 127 12.22 -7.22 7.42
C HIS A 127 11.63 -8.18 6.39
N VAL A 128 10.55 -7.77 5.76
CA VAL A 128 9.91 -8.49 4.65
C VAL A 128 9.84 -7.57 3.43
N GLY A 129 9.81 -8.16 2.25
CA GLY A 129 10.00 -7.37 1.05
C GLY A 129 9.97 -8.16 -0.23
N GLU A 130 9.78 -7.43 -1.32
CA GLU A 130 9.85 -7.93 -2.68
C GLU A 130 11.25 -8.51 -2.96
N GLU A 131 11.31 -9.78 -3.32
CA GLU A 131 12.55 -10.49 -3.63
C GLU A 131 13.35 -9.75 -4.71
N GLY A 132 14.66 -9.64 -4.50
CA GLY A 132 15.57 -8.94 -5.42
C GLY A 132 15.72 -7.44 -5.18
N TYR A 133 15.04 -6.88 -4.19
CA TYR A 133 15.19 -5.47 -3.80
C TYR A 133 15.61 -5.33 -2.34
N SER A 134 16.44 -4.32 -2.08
CA SER A 134 16.79 -3.89 -0.73
C SER A 134 15.64 -3.15 -0.04
N ILE A 135 15.73 -3.04 1.29
CA ILE A 135 14.74 -2.32 2.11
C ILE A 135 14.56 -0.87 1.65
N LEU A 136 15.67 -0.17 1.32
CA LEU A 136 15.60 1.23 0.86
C LEU A 136 15.02 1.34 -0.55
N GLU A 137 15.40 0.44 -1.47
CA GLU A 137 14.80 0.40 -2.80
C GLU A 137 13.27 0.24 -2.70
N GLN A 138 12.80 -0.64 -1.83
CA GLN A 138 11.38 -0.83 -1.57
C GLN A 138 10.69 0.38 -0.96
N ARG A 139 11.32 1.02 0.02
CA ARG A 139 10.75 2.15 0.76
C ARG A 139 10.70 3.42 -0.06
N TRP A 140 11.60 3.59 -1.03
CA TRP A 140 11.74 4.86 -1.75
C TRP A 140 11.32 4.78 -3.21
N LEU A 141 11.61 3.67 -3.90
CA LEU A 141 11.47 3.59 -5.36
C LEU A 141 10.47 2.54 -5.84
N ARG A 142 10.19 1.50 -5.06
CA ARG A 142 9.18 0.50 -5.42
C ARG A 142 7.77 0.95 -5.00
N PRO A 143 6.75 0.59 -5.79
CA PRO A 143 5.37 0.73 -5.35
C PRO A 143 5.03 -0.32 -4.28
N THR A 144 3.99 -0.04 -3.49
CA THR A 144 3.51 -0.98 -2.47
C THR A 144 1.99 -1.11 -2.54
N LEU A 145 1.46 -2.22 -2.02
CA LEU A 145 0.04 -2.43 -1.76
C LEU A 145 -0.06 -2.99 -0.34
N GLU A 146 -0.57 -2.18 0.58
CA GLU A 146 -0.64 -2.50 1.99
C GLU A 146 -2.08 -2.49 2.49
N VAL A 147 -2.48 -3.54 3.21
CA VAL A 147 -3.77 -3.60 3.91
C VAL A 147 -3.63 -2.83 5.22
N VAL A 148 -4.21 -1.64 5.26
CA VAL A 148 -4.12 -0.73 6.42
C VAL A 148 -5.34 -0.82 7.34
N GLY A 149 -6.31 -1.65 7.00
CA GLY A 149 -7.44 -1.98 7.85
C GLY A 149 -8.26 -3.13 7.27
N MET A 150 -8.86 -3.93 8.13
CA MET A 150 -9.78 -5.00 7.75
C MET A 150 -10.82 -5.21 8.84
N ALA A 151 -12.06 -5.50 8.46
CA ALA A 151 -13.15 -5.77 9.40
C ALA A 151 -14.20 -6.69 8.79
N GLY A 152 -14.84 -7.52 9.61
CA GLY A 152 -15.96 -8.37 9.20
C GLY A 152 -16.37 -9.33 10.31
N GLY A 153 -17.64 -9.72 10.34
CA GLY A 153 -18.17 -10.59 11.39
C GLY A 153 -18.27 -9.93 12.76
N PHE A 154 -18.17 -10.75 13.79
CA PHE A 154 -18.29 -10.33 15.18
C PHE A 154 -16.92 -9.97 15.77
N THR A 155 -16.74 -8.72 16.16
CA THR A 155 -15.48 -8.19 16.70
C THR A 155 -15.58 -7.72 18.16
N GLY A 156 -16.70 -8.01 18.84
CA GLY A 156 -16.90 -7.72 20.26
C GLY A 156 -16.29 -8.77 21.17
N GLU A 157 -16.45 -8.59 22.49
CA GLU A 157 -16.01 -9.60 23.47
C GLU A 157 -16.77 -10.93 23.33
N GLY A 158 -16.07 -12.04 23.56
CA GLY A 158 -16.64 -13.39 23.49
C GLY A 158 -16.67 -13.96 22.07
N ILE A 159 -17.56 -14.93 21.83
CA ILE A 159 -17.67 -15.66 20.56
C ILE A 159 -19.12 -15.64 20.08
N LYS A 160 -19.31 -15.37 18.78
CA LYS A 160 -20.60 -15.48 18.09
C LYS A 160 -20.48 -16.46 16.93
N THR A 161 -21.32 -17.49 16.91
CA THR A 161 -21.35 -18.55 15.89
C THR A 161 -22.06 -18.08 14.61
N VAL A 162 -21.44 -17.12 13.92
CA VAL A 162 -22.02 -16.44 12.75
C VAL A 162 -21.12 -16.54 11.53
N ILE A 163 -21.73 -16.67 10.35
CA ILE A 163 -21.11 -16.39 9.05
C ILE A 163 -21.52 -14.97 8.67
N PRO A 164 -20.59 -14.01 8.61
CA PRO A 164 -20.92 -12.65 8.21
C PRO A 164 -21.36 -12.56 6.76
N ARG A 165 -22.40 -11.75 6.52
CA ARG A 165 -22.80 -11.38 5.15
C ARG A 165 -21.78 -10.52 4.42
N SER A 166 -20.97 -9.75 5.15
CA SER A 166 -20.03 -8.80 4.57
C SER A 166 -18.76 -8.62 5.38
N ALA A 167 -17.69 -8.32 4.66
CA ALA A 167 -16.37 -7.96 5.18
C ALA A 167 -15.78 -6.83 4.34
N MET A 168 -14.82 -6.09 4.88
CA MET A 168 -14.19 -4.97 4.20
C MET A 168 -12.69 -4.89 4.49
N ALA A 169 -11.95 -4.29 3.56
CA ALA A 169 -10.55 -3.94 3.75
C ALA A 169 -10.25 -2.53 3.22
N LYS A 170 -9.34 -1.83 3.89
CA LYS A 170 -8.76 -0.56 3.42
C LYS A 170 -7.36 -0.86 2.92
N ILE A 171 -7.09 -0.45 1.69
CA ILE A 171 -5.81 -0.65 1.03
C ILE A 171 -5.19 0.72 0.76
N SER A 172 -3.90 0.84 1.05
CA SER A 172 -3.07 1.98 0.69
C SER A 172 -1.98 1.53 -0.26
N CYS A 173 -1.91 2.14 -1.43
CA CYS A 173 -0.84 1.90 -2.40
C CYS A 173 0.10 3.11 -2.44
N ARG A 174 1.39 2.86 -2.23
CA ARG A 174 2.43 3.86 -2.53
C ARG A 174 2.83 3.72 -3.99
N LEU A 175 2.96 4.86 -4.67
CA LEU A 175 3.20 4.91 -6.10
C LEU A 175 4.66 5.23 -6.39
N ALA A 176 5.24 4.46 -7.30
CA ALA A 176 6.53 4.76 -7.90
C ALA A 176 6.40 5.91 -8.92
N PRO A 177 7.51 6.53 -9.35
CA PRO A 177 7.49 7.49 -10.44
C PRO A 177 6.76 6.93 -11.67
N ARG A 178 6.02 7.80 -12.38
CA ARG A 178 5.22 7.51 -13.58
C ARG A 178 3.91 6.74 -13.37
N GLN A 179 3.68 6.13 -12.22
CA GLN A 179 2.36 5.61 -11.88
C GLN A 179 1.38 6.74 -11.57
N THR A 180 0.11 6.56 -11.95
CA THR A 180 -0.97 7.48 -11.61
C THR A 180 -1.98 6.82 -10.67
N PRO A 181 -2.60 7.56 -9.73
CA PRO A 181 -3.64 7.01 -8.86
C PRO A 181 -4.78 6.32 -9.61
N GLN A 182 -5.21 6.90 -10.74
CA GLN A 182 -6.33 6.40 -11.54
C GLN A 182 -6.00 5.07 -12.21
N ASP A 183 -4.80 4.92 -12.76
CA ASP A 183 -4.36 3.68 -13.40
C ASP A 183 -4.23 2.54 -12.37
N ILE A 184 -3.58 2.79 -11.24
CA ILE A 184 -3.43 1.78 -10.19
C ILE A 184 -4.77 1.39 -9.58
N LEU A 185 -5.67 2.35 -9.35
CA LEU A 185 -7.02 2.03 -8.89
C LEU A 185 -7.74 1.11 -9.89
N LYS A 186 -7.65 1.40 -11.19
CA LYS A 186 -8.25 0.58 -12.25
C LYS A 186 -7.69 -0.85 -12.23
N LYS A 187 -6.36 -1.00 -12.20
CA LYS A 187 -5.68 -2.32 -12.18
C LYS A 187 -6.07 -3.16 -10.96
N VAL A 188 -6.11 -2.54 -9.77
CA VAL A 188 -6.55 -3.22 -8.54
C VAL A 188 -8.03 -3.60 -8.63
N CYS A 189 -8.90 -2.72 -9.10
CA CYS A 189 -10.33 -3.02 -9.27
C CYS A 189 -10.56 -4.17 -10.27
N CYS A 190 -9.86 -4.17 -11.42
CA CYS A 190 -9.97 -5.26 -12.39
C CYS A 190 -9.59 -6.60 -11.77
N THR A 191 -8.50 -6.67 -11.01
CA THR A 191 -8.06 -7.89 -10.32
C THR A 191 -9.13 -8.46 -9.38
N VAL A 192 -9.89 -7.60 -8.68
CA VAL A 192 -10.96 -8.02 -7.75
C VAL A 192 -12.22 -8.49 -8.48
N HIS A 193 -12.46 -8.01 -9.71
CA HIS A 193 -13.64 -8.35 -10.51
C HIS A 193 -13.42 -9.52 -11.47
N LEU A 194 -12.20 -10.06 -11.57
CA LEU A 194 -11.96 -11.28 -12.34
C LEU A 194 -12.51 -12.47 -11.55
N PRO A 195 -13.57 -13.16 -12.01
CA PRO A 195 -13.80 -14.52 -11.55
C PRO A 195 -12.56 -15.31 -11.97
N ASN A 196 -11.92 -15.98 -11.02
CA ASN A 196 -10.82 -16.90 -11.32
C ASN A 196 -11.25 -17.84 -12.44
N GLU A 197 -10.59 -17.75 -13.60
CA GLU A 197 -10.70 -18.74 -14.68
C GLU A 197 -10.07 -20.07 -14.27
#